data_AF-A0A820HD93-F1
#
_entry.id   AF-A0A820HD93-F1
#
_cell.length_a   1.000
_cell.length_b   1.000
_cell.length_c   1.000
_cell.angle_alpha   90.00
_cell.angle_beta   90.00
_cell.angle_gamma   90.00
#
_symmetry.space_group_name_H-M   'P 1'
#
loop_
_entity.id
_entity.type
_entity.pdbx_description
1 polymer ?
#
loop_
_entity_poly.entity_id
_entity_poly.type
_entity_poly.pdbx_seq_one_letter_code
_entity_poly.pdbx_strand_id
1 'polypeptide(L)'
;IRQRITLYLIQFQQFIRTINFYRKVKNTHLQEILQTTDEISIIQRQQIATRLYIILFIVAIVIIVTFTGLNSQIQSIKVSSPTELIFEQLQLQYSSSSLSCPCSQISVQYSKFISIKPIAYHQVCSSYFISSNFIQLLWGNESL
;
A
#
# COMPACT_ATOMS: atom_id res chain seq x y z
N ILE A 1 18.57 -7.50 7.54
CA ILE A 1 18.18 -6.33 8.39
C ILE A 1 19.27 -5.97 9.38
N ARG A 2 19.69 -6.90 10.27
CA ARG A 2 20.75 -6.68 11.27
C ARG A 2 22.07 -6.13 10.71
N GLN A 3 22.55 -6.64 9.57
CA GLN A 3 23.78 -6.18 8.91
C GLN A 3 23.67 -4.77 8.29
N ARG A 4 22.47 -4.35 7.87
CA ARG A 4 22.28 -3.00 7.33
C ARG A 4 22.32 -1.96 8.45
N ILE A 5 21.76 -2.29 9.61
CA ILE A 5 21.76 -1.43 10.80
C ILE A 5 23.19 -1.19 11.29
N THR A 6 24.05 -2.21 11.34
CA THR A 6 25.45 -2.03 11.75
C THR A 6 26.23 -1.13 10.80
N LEU A 7 26.01 -1.25 9.48
CA LEU A 7 26.63 -0.35 8.49
C LEU A 7 26.21 1.11 8.70
N TYR A 8 24.92 1.36 8.94
CA TYR A 8 24.43 2.71 9.24
C TYR A 8 24.99 3.27 10.54
N LEU A 9 25.13 2.45 11.58
CA LEU A 9 25.74 2.87 12.86
C LEU A 9 27.22 3.24 12.71
N ILE A 10 27.98 2.49 11.90
CA ILE A 10 29.39 2.79 11.61
C ILE A 10 29.52 4.09 10.82
N GLN A 11 28.69 4.29 9.78
CA GLN A 11 28.68 5.54 9.00
C GLN A 11 28.28 6.74 9.88
N PHE A 12 27.31 6.56 10.77
CA PHE A 12 26.90 7.58 11.73
C PHE A 12 28.03 7.92 12.72
N GLN A 13 28.74 6.92 13.25
CA GLN A 13 29.90 7.14 14.12
C GLN A 13 31.04 7.90 13.41
N GLN A 14 31.31 7.58 12.14
CA GLN A 14 32.29 8.31 11.33
C GLN A 14 31.86 9.76 11.11
N PHE A 15 30.59 9.99 10.80
CA PHE A 15 30.01 11.33 10.63
C PHE A 15 30.10 12.17 11.90
N ILE A 16 29.75 11.61 13.06
CA ILE A 16 29.84 12.29 14.36
C ILE A 16 31.30 12.67 14.70
N ARG A 17 32.27 11.83 14.36
CA ARG A 17 33.70 12.16 14.55
C ARG A 17 34.14 13.37 13.71
N THR A 18 33.57 13.55 12.52
CA THR A 18 33.85 14.69 11.64
C THR A 18 33.22 16.00 12.13
N ILE A 19 32.18 15.94 12.96
CA ILE A 19 31.45 17.12 13.47
C ILE A 19 32.20 17.83 14.63
N ASN A 20 33.30 17.29 15.14
CA ASN A 20 34.18 17.98 16.11
C ASN A 20 34.99 19.11 15.44
N PHE A 21 34.32 20.19 15.07
CA PHE A 21 34.96 21.37 14.52
C PHE A 21 35.37 22.34 15.63
N TYR A 22 36.44 21.98 16.35
CA TYR A 22 37.30 23.00 16.97
C TYR A 22 38.75 22.52 17.03
N ARG A 23 39.47 22.66 15.91
CA ARG A 23 40.93 22.61 15.93
C ARG A 23 41.43 23.94 16.49
N LYS A 24 41.70 23.98 17.79
CA LYS A 24 42.35 25.11 18.46
C LYS A 24 43.80 25.21 17.97
N VAL A 25 44.05 26.00 16.93
CA VAL A 25 45.42 26.36 16.53
C VAL A 25 45.90 27.40 17.55
N LYS A 26 46.79 26.98 18.46
CA LYS A 26 47.40 27.86 19.45
C LYS A 26 48.87 28.03 19.10
N ASN A 27 49.25 29.13 18.45
CA ASN A 27 50.65 29.53 18.29
C ASN A 27 50.86 30.99 18.68
N THR A 28 51.51 31.15 19.85
CA THR A 28 52.56 32.12 20.23
C THR A 28 52.38 33.65 20.01
N HIS A 29 52.14 34.31 21.15
CA HIS A 29 52.65 35.60 21.65
C HIS A 29 52.30 36.96 21.00
N LEU A 30 51.76 37.05 19.78
CA LEU A 30 51.48 38.35 19.13
C LEU A 30 50.02 38.54 18.67
N GLN A 31 49.09 37.75 19.23
CA GLN A 31 47.68 37.70 18.82
C GLN A 31 46.68 37.99 19.95
N GLU A 32 47.14 38.51 21.10
CA GLU A 32 46.33 38.47 22.33
C GLU A 32 45.46 39.71 22.58
N ILE A 33 45.63 40.81 21.83
CA ILE A 33 44.98 42.10 22.18
C ILE A 33 43.85 42.52 21.23
N LEU A 34 43.92 42.20 19.92
CA LEU A 34 42.89 42.61 18.93
C LEU A 34 41.97 41.49 18.45
N GLN A 35 42.32 40.22 18.68
CA GLN A 35 41.55 39.09 18.18
C GLN A 35 40.53 38.51 19.15
N THR A 36 40.61 38.90 20.42
CA THR A 36 39.80 38.28 21.47
C THR A 36 38.31 38.52 21.25
N THR A 37 37.88 39.68 20.75
CA THR A 37 36.45 39.95 20.56
C THR A 37 35.88 39.30 19.30
N ASP A 38 36.59 39.41 18.17
CA ASP A 38 36.10 38.88 16.88
C ASP A 38 36.23 37.36 16.79
N GLU A 39 37.35 36.77 17.21
CA GLU A 39 37.52 35.32 17.17
C GLU A 39 36.56 34.63 18.14
N ILE A 40 36.36 35.15 19.36
CA ILE A 40 35.39 34.57 20.30
C ILE A 40 33.98 34.58 19.69
N SER A 41 33.59 35.67 19.01
CA SER A 41 32.29 35.75 18.35
C SER A 41 32.14 34.74 17.19
N ILE A 42 33.19 34.52 16.41
CA ILE A 42 33.22 33.56 15.31
C ILE A 42 33.13 32.13 15.86
N ILE A 43 33.87 31.82 16.92
CA ILE A 43 33.87 30.50 17.58
C ILE A 43 32.49 30.19 18.17
N GLN A 44 31.86 31.16 18.84
CA GLN A 44 30.52 31.00 19.38
C GLN A 44 29.49 30.75 18.29
N ARG A 45 29.56 31.49 17.17
CA ARG A 45 28.68 31.26 16.01
C ARG A 45 28.86 29.87 15.41
N GLN A 46 30.10 29.40 15.29
CA GLN A 46 30.41 28.05 14.80
C GLN A 46 29.85 26.97 15.74
N GLN A 47 29.97 27.15 17.06
CA GLN A 47 29.42 26.22 18.04
C GLN A 47 27.89 26.19 18.02
N ILE A 48 27.24 27.35 17.92
CA ILE A 48 25.77 27.46 17.83
C ILE A 48 25.26 26.82 16.53
N ALA A 49 25.90 27.12 15.39
CA ALA A 49 25.55 26.53 14.10
C ALA A 49 25.69 24.99 14.13
N THR A 50 26.76 24.48 14.75
CA THR A 50 26.98 23.03 14.87
C THR A 50 25.93 22.38 15.77
N ARG A 51 25.58 23.00 16.91
CA ARG A 51 24.52 22.50 17.79
C ARG A 51 23.15 22.50 17.10
N LEU A 52 22.80 23.57 16.38
CA LEU A 52 21.57 23.64 15.58
C LEU A 52 21.54 22.57 14.49
N TYR A 53 22.65 22.37 13.78
CA TYR A 53 22.74 21.35 12.74
C TYR A 53 22.53 19.95 13.30
N ILE A 54 23.16 19.60 14.43
CA ILE A 54 22.98 18.30 15.09
C ILE A 54 21.51 18.11 15.52
N ILE A 55 20.89 19.13 16.11
CA ILE A 55 19.47 19.07 16.52
C ILE A 55 18.57 18.83 15.31
N LEU A 56 18.74 19.61 14.25
CA LEU A 56 17.96 19.46 13.01
C LEU A 56 18.16 18.09 12.37
N PHE A 57 19.39 17.58 12.37
CA PHE A 57 19.72 16.27 11.84
C PHE A 57 19.05 15.14 12.62
N ILE A 58 19.06 15.21 13.97
CA ILE A 58 18.35 14.25 14.82
C ILE A 58 16.85 14.29 14.54
N VAL A 59 16.25 15.49 14.45
CA VAL A 59 14.82 15.65 14.13
C VAL A 59 14.49 15.03 12.78
N ALA A 60 15.29 15.29 11.75
CA ALA A 60 15.10 14.72 10.41
C ALA A 60 15.17 13.18 10.43
N ILE A 61 16.13 12.59 11.15
CA ILE A 61 16.23 11.14 11.31
C ILE A 61 14.99 10.59 12.02
N VAL A 62 14.52 11.23 13.09
CA VAL A 62 13.32 10.80 13.81
C VAL A 62 12.11 10.77 12.88
N ILE A 63 11.92 11.82 12.06
CA ILE A 63 10.83 11.88 11.06
C ILE A 63 10.94 10.73 10.05
N ILE A 64 12.14 10.48 9.51
CA ILE A 64 12.35 9.41 8.53
C ILE A 64 12.08 8.04 9.15
N VAL A 65 12.58 7.79 10.37
CA VAL A 65 12.40 6.51 11.06
C VAL A 65 10.94 6.27 11.43
N THR A 66 10.23 7.28 11.92
CA THR A 66 8.81 7.14 12.23
C THR A 66 8.01 6.92 10.95
N PHE A 67 8.24 7.70 9.89
CA PHE A 67 7.55 7.52 8.62
C PHE A 67 7.79 6.15 8.01
N THR A 68 9.04 5.67 8.00
CA THR A 68 9.39 4.36 7.43
C THR A 68 8.93 3.19 8.31
N GLY A 69 8.96 3.34 9.64
CA GLY A 69 8.53 2.31 10.58
C GLY A 69 7.01 2.20 10.74
N LEU A 70 6.28 3.33 10.62
CA LEU A 70 4.82 3.37 10.66
C LEU A 70 4.16 2.97 9.34
N ASN A 71 4.93 2.87 8.25
CA ASN A 71 4.48 2.26 7.02
C ASN A 71 4.37 0.74 7.21
N SER A 72 3.31 0.31 7.91
CA SER A 72 2.85 -1.08 7.91
C SER A 72 2.66 -1.51 6.46
N GLN A 73 3.49 -2.45 6.02
CA GLN A 73 3.34 -3.03 4.70
C GLN A 73 2.00 -3.75 4.66
N ILE A 74 1.07 -3.26 3.84
CA ILE A 74 -0.19 -3.95 3.56
C ILE A 74 0.17 -5.24 2.84
N GLN A 75 0.06 -6.37 3.54
CA GLN A 75 0.32 -7.69 2.96
C GLN A 75 -0.97 -8.25 2.38
N SER A 76 -0.98 -8.50 1.08
CA SER A 76 -2.09 -9.19 0.42
C SER A 76 -1.92 -10.70 0.59
N ILE A 77 -2.80 -11.31 1.39
CA ILE A 77 -2.83 -12.76 1.60
C ILE A 77 -3.83 -13.37 0.62
N LYS A 78 -3.39 -14.36 -0.17
CA LYS A 78 -4.25 -15.08 -1.10
C LYS A 78 -4.75 -16.37 -0.46
N VAL A 79 -6.07 -16.48 -0.28
CA VAL A 79 -6.73 -17.71 0.16
C VAL A 79 -7.30 -18.41 -1.08
N SER A 80 -6.86 -19.64 -1.32
CA SER A 80 -7.31 -20.42 -2.49
C SER A 80 -8.54 -21.25 -2.12
N SER A 81 -9.62 -21.15 -2.89
CA SER A 81 -10.86 -21.92 -2.73
C SER A 81 -11.39 -21.95 -1.28
N PRO A 82 -11.69 -20.79 -0.67
CA PRO A 82 -12.26 -20.75 0.68
C PRO A 82 -13.61 -21.46 0.70
N THR A 83 -13.93 -22.11 1.82
CA THR A 83 -15.31 -22.53 2.12
C THR A 83 -16.17 -21.30 2.41
N GLU A 84 -17.50 -21.45 2.27
CA GLU A 84 -18.47 -20.37 2.51
C GLU A 84 -18.30 -19.74 3.89
N LEU A 85 -18.17 -20.56 4.93
CA LEU A 85 -17.96 -20.09 6.30
C LEU A 85 -16.67 -19.28 6.46
N ILE A 86 -15.58 -19.66 5.78
CA ILE A 86 -14.31 -18.90 5.82
C ILE A 86 -14.49 -17.55 5.11
N PHE A 87 -15.22 -17.53 3.99
CA PHE A 87 -15.51 -16.30 3.27
C PHE A 87 -16.34 -15.34 4.12
N GLU A 88 -17.40 -15.80 4.78
CA GLU A 88 -18.22 -15.00 5.68
C GLU A 88 -17.40 -14.43 6.84
N GLN A 89 -16.54 -15.24 7.46
CA GLN A 89 -15.64 -14.79 8.52
C GLN A 89 -14.66 -13.72 8.04
N LEU A 90 -14.05 -13.91 6.88
CA LEU A 90 -13.14 -12.91 6.29
C LEU A 90 -13.86 -11.62 5.96
N GLN A 91 -15.09 -11.70 5.44
CA GLN A 91 -15.94 -10.55 5.13
C GLN A 91 -16.35 -9.75 6.38
N LEU A 92 -16.50 -10.41 7.52
CA LEU A 92 -16.75 -9.75 8.81
C LEU A 92 -15.49 -9.13 9.39
N GLN A 93 -14.34 -9.80 9.24
CA GLN A 93 -13.06 -9.37 9.80
C GLN A 93 -12.40 -8.23 9.02
N TYR A 94 -12.61 -8.18 7.70
CA TYR A 94 -12.00 -7.21 6.80
C TYR A 94 -13.09 -6.43 6.06
N SER A 95 -12.99 -5.10 6.01
CA SER A 95 -13.95 -4.27 5.29
C SER A 95 -14.00 -4.64 3.80
N SER A 96 -15.18 -4.52 3.17
CA SER A 96 -15.41 -4.91 1.76
C SER A 96 -14.43 -4.31 0.75
N SER A 97 -13.80 -3.17 1.07
CA SER A 97 -12.80 -2.52 0.22
C SER A 97 -11.43 -3.20 0.21
N SER A 98 -11.16 -4.09 1.17
CA SER A 98 -9.87 -4.80 1.32
C SER A 98 -9.91 -6.25 0.81
N LEU A 99 -11.10 -6.77 0.51
CA LEU A 99 -11.32 -8.10 -0.06
C LEU A 99 -11.50 -8.01 -1.58
N SER A 100 -10.69 -8.76 -2.32
CA SER A 100 -10.80 -8.87 -3.78
C SER A 100 -11.03 -10.32 -4.17
N CYS A 101 -12.18 -10.60 -4.80
CA CYS A 101 -12.57 -11.93 -5.26
C CYS A 101 -12.65 -11.95 -6.80
N PRO A 102 -11.55 -12.23 -7.50
CA PRO A 102 -11.60 -12.38 -8.94
C PRO A 102 -12.35 -13.67 -9.32
N CYS A 103 -13.29 -13.56 -10.26
CA CYS A 103 -13.98 -14.73 -10.81
C CYS A 103 -13.01 -15.57 -11.66
N SER A 104 -12.97 -16.89 -11.41
CA SER A 104 -12.15 -17.80 -12.24
C SER A 104 -12.69 -17.94 -13.67
N GLN A 105 -13.98 -17.74 -13.87
CA GLN A 105 -14.66 -17.77 -15.16
C GLN A 105 -15.75 -16.70 -15.14
N ILE A 106 -15.87 -15.93 -16.23
CA ILE A 106 -16.82 -14.82 -16.35
C ILE A 106 -18.25 -15.33 -16.60
N SER A 107 -18.36 -16.50 -17.23
CA SER A 107 -19.62 -17.18 -17.47
C SER A 107 -19.51 -18.65 -17.11
N VAL A 108 -20.61 -19.21 -16.61
CA VAL A 108 -20.73 -20.63 -16.33
C VAL A 108 -21.81 -21.19 -17.24
N GLN A 109 -21.47 -22.25 -17.98
CA GLN A 109 -22.43 -22.89 -18.87
C GLN A 109 -23.59 -23.47 -18.06
N TYR A 110 -24.83 -23.19 -18.48
CA TYR A 110 -26.04 -23.61 -17.77
C TYR A 110 -26.13 -25.13 -17.57
N SER A 111 -25.59 -25.89 -18.52
CA SER A 111 -25.47 -27.35 -18.47
C SER A 111 -24.67 -27.88 -17.26
N LYS A 112 -23.81 -27.06 -16.64
CA LYS A 112 -23.07 -27.44 -15.42
C LYS A 112 -23.97 -27.52 -14.18
N PHE A 113 -25.04 -26.73 -14.13
CA PHE A 113 -25.96 -26.71 -12.99
C PHE A 113 -27.25 -27.46 -13.29
N ILE A 114 -27.68 -27.45 -14.54
CA ILE A 114 -28.99 -27.94 -14.96
C ILE A 114 -28.80 -28.90 -16.13
N SER A 115 -29.05 -30.18 -15.89
CA SER A 115 -29.06 -31.23 -16.91
C SER A 115 -30.50 -31.68 -17.13
N ILE A 116 -31.18 -31.11 -18.12
CA ILE A 116 -32.51 -31.54 -18.51
C ILE A 116 -32.35 -32.64 -19.56
N LYS A 117 -32.66 -33.88 -19.18
CA LYS A 117 -32.80 -35.02 -20.10
C LYS A 117 -34.29 -35.38 -20.16
N PRO A 118 -35.09 -34.71 -20.99
CA PRO A 118 -36.52 -34.98 -21.05
C PRO A 118 -36.75 -36.35 -21.67
N ILE A 119 -37.52 -37.20 -20.99
CA ILE A 119 -37.91 -38.54 -21.47
C ILE A 119 -39.03 -38.43 -22.52
N ALA A 120 -39.88 -37.41 -22.39
CA ALA A 120 -40.88 -37.03 -23.37
C ALA A 120 -41.09 -35.52 -23.32
N TYR A 121 -41.27 -34.91 -24.49
CA TYR A 121 -41.69 -33.51 -24.59
C TYR A 121 -43.21 -33.47 -24.51
N HIS A 122 -43.75 -32.81 -23.50
CA HIS A 122 -45.18 -32.55 -23.44
C HIS A 122 -45.50 -31.35 -24.33
N GLN A 123 -46.54 -31.48 -25.15
CA GLN A 123 -47.05 -30.36 -25.93
C GLN A 123 -47.54 -29.27 -24.96
N VAL A 124 -47.29 -28.01 -25.27
CA VAL A 124 -47.92 -26.92 -24.51
C VAL A 124 -49.41 -26.98 -24.84
N CYS A 125 -50.26 -27.50 -23.95
CA CYS A 125 -51.67 -27.75 -24.23
C CYS A 125 -52.57 -26.52 -24.02
N SER A 126 -52.10 -25.54 -23.26
CA SER A 126 -52.79 -24.26 -23.08
C SER A 126 -51.78 -23.14 -22.93
N SER A 127 -51.72 -22.26 -23.93
CA SER A 127 -50.97 -21.02 -23.86
C SER A 127 -51.53 -20.07 -24.91
N TYR A 128 -51.47 -18.77 -24.65
CA TYR A 128 -51.85 -17.76 -25.64
C TYR A 128 -51.04 -17.92 -26.93
N PHE A 129 -49.77 -18.34 -26.83
CA PHE A 129 -48.85 -18.52 -27.96
C PHE A 129 -49.20 -19.67 -28.90
N ILE A 130 -50.05 -20.60 -28.46
CA ILE A 130 -50.57 -21.69 -29.31
C ILE A 130 -52.02 -21.47 -29.73
N SER A 131 -52.60 -20.31 -29.38
CA SER A 131 -53.96 -19.98 -29.79
C SER A 131 -54.04 -19.73 -31.28
N SER A 132 -55.17 -20.09 -31.89
CA SER A 132 -55.46 -19.82 -33.31
C SER A 132 -55.28 -18.34 -33.64
N ASN A 133 -55.73 -17.45 -32.76
CA ASN A 133 -55.62 -16.00 -32.93
C ASN A 133 -54.16 -15.54 -33.00
N PHE A 134 -53.28 -16.05 -32.14
CA PHE A 134 -51.88 -15.68 -32.13
C PHE A 134 -51.14 -16.21 -33.37
N ILE A 135 -51.47 -17.43 -33.80
CA ILE A 135 -50.90 -18.01 -35.03
C ILE A 135 -51.33 -17.19 -36.26
N GLN A 136 -52.60 -16.80 -36.35
CA GLN A 136 -53.12 -15.94 -37.42
C GLN A 136 -52.45 -14.55 -37.42
N LEU A 137 -52.18 -13.98 -36.24
CA LEU A 137 -51.47 -12.72 -36.11
C LEU A 137 -50.04 -12.80 -36.68
N LEU A 138 -49.35 -13.93 -36.47
CA LEU A 138 -47.97 -14.14 -36.89
C LEU A 138 -47.82 -14.47 -38.37
N TRP A 139 -48.73 -15.29 -38.91
CA TRP A 139 -48.61 -15.84 -40.27
C TRP A 139 -49.48 -15.11 -41.29
N GLY A 140 -50.38 -14.23 -40.85
CA GLY A 140 -51.37 -13.60 -41.70
C GLY A 140 -52.46 -14.60 -42.11
N ASN A 141 -53.63 -14.08 -42.51
CA ASN A 141 -54.69 -14.93 -43.03
C ASN A 141 -54.31 -15.37 -44.45
N GLU A 142 -53.82 -16.60 -44.64
CA GLU A 142 -53.81 -17.23 -45.96
C GLU A 142 -55.24 -17.63 -46.33
N SER A 143 -56.01 -16.65 -46.81
CA SER A 143 -57.27 -16.88 -47.51
C SER A 143 -56.95 -17.31 -48.95
N LEU A 144 -56.98 -18.62 -49.19
CA LEU A 144 -57.27 -19.20 -50.52
C LEU A 144 -58.77 -19.16 -50.76
#